data_AF-A0A6G2QC92-F1
#
_entry.id   AF-A0A6G2QC92-F1
#
_cell.length_a   1.000
_cell.length_b   1.000
_cell.length_c   1.000
_cell.angle_alpha   90.00
_cell.angle_beta   90.00
_cell.angle_gamma   90.00
#
_symmetry.space_group_name_H-M   'P 1'
#
loop_
_entity.id
_entity.type
_entity.pdbx_description
1 polymer ?
#
loop_
_entity_poly.entity_id
_entity_poly.type
_entity_poly.pdbx_seq_one_letter_code
_entity_poly.pdbx_strand_id
1 'polypeptide(L)'
;SLDAVDLQDVNGTAARAREQLAGVLSAPAVPSAHRISAVGHAHIDSAWLWPLRETVRKVARTAANMTALIEDRPEFVFAMSQAQQWA
;
A
#
# COMPACT_ATOMS: atom_id res chain seq x y z
N SER A 1 2.48 3.85 23.70
CA SER A 1 1.06 4.03 23.37
C SER A 1 0.92 5.15 22.35
N LEU A 2 -0.14 5.12 21.54
CA LEU A 2 -0.51 6.25 20.70
C LEU A 2 -0.78 7.52 21.54
N ASP A 3 -1.22 7.35 22.78
CA ASP A 3 -1.44 8.43 23.76
C ASP A 3 -0.18 9.21 24.13
N ALA A 4 1.01 8.71 23.79
CA ALA A 4 2.28 9.41 24.02
C ALA A 4 2.57 10.48 22.96
N VAL A 5 1.77 10.54 21.89
CA VAL A 5 1.81 11.59 20.86
C VAL A 5 0.99 12.78 21.35
N ASP A 6 1.64 13.93 21.49
CA ASP A 6 0.94 15.21 21.65
C ASP A 6 0.49 15.68 20.27
N LEU A 7 -0.82 15.89 20.09
CA LEU A 7 -1.37 16.37 18.82
C LEU A 7 -0.98 17.82 18.50
N GLN A 8 -0.55 18.59 19.50
CA GLN A 8 -0.02 19.94 19.32
C GLN A 8 1.49 19.93 19.01
N ASP A 9 2.19 18.82 19.28
CA ASP A 9 3.60 18.63 18.97
C ASP A 9 3.88 17.18 18.50
N VAL A 10 3.35 16.86 17.32
CA VAL A 10 3.48 15.52 16.76
C VAL A 10 4.95 15.20 16.44
N ASN A 11 5.68 16.15 15.85
CA ASN A 11 7.06 15.92 15.44
C ASN A 11 7.98 15.71 16.65
N GLY A 12 7.80 16.47 17.73
CA GLY A 12 8.60 16.33 18.95
C GLY A 12 8.28 15.06 19.75
N THR A 13 7.07 14.51 19.63
CA THR A 13 6.63 13.37 20.46
C THR A 13 6.53 12.03 19.71
N ALA A 14 6.53 12.01 18.38
CA ALA A 14 6.37 10.81 17.58
C ALA A 14 7.45 9.74 17.84
N ALA A 15 8.71 10.14 18.04
CA ALA A 15 9.81 9.19 18.27
C ALA A 15 9.57 8.36 19.57
N ARG A 16 9.20 9.04 20.66
CA ARG A 16 8.87 8.41 21.94
C ARG A 16 7.68 7.45 21.82
N ALA A 17 6.66 7.82 21.05
CA ALA A 17 5.52 6.94 20.81
C ALA A 17 5.93 5.68 20.03
N ARG A 18 6.81 5.81 19.03
CA ARG A 18 7.36 4.67 18.26
C ARG A 18 8.19 3.74 19.14
N GLU A 19 9.04 4.27 20.02
CA GLU A 19 9.82 3.46 20.96
C GLU A 19 8.93 2.57 21.83
N GLN A 20 7.83 3.14 22.34
CA GLN A 20 6.87 2.38 23.14
C GLN A 20 6.14 1.29 22.35
N LEU A 21 5.95 1.47 21.03
CA LEU A 21 5.29 0.48 20.17
C LEU A 21 6.25 -0.57 19.60
N ALA A 22 7.57 -0.31 19.62
CA ALA A 22 8.56 -1.17 19.01
C ALA A 22 8.48 -2.62 19.51
N GLY A 23 8.31 -2.81 20.82
CA GLY A 23 8.24 -4.15 21.42
C GLY A 23 6.99 -4.95 21.04
N VAL A 24 5.83 -4.30 20.89
CA VAL A 24 4.59 -5.01 20.50
C VAL A 24 4.51 -5.26 19.01
N LEU A 25 5.09 -4.38 18.18
CA LEU A 25 5.10 -4.53 16.72
C LEU A 25 6.18 -5.51 16.24
N SER A 26 7.22 -5.75 17.02
CA SER A 26 8.25 -6.76 16.71
C SER A 26 7.88 -8.18 17.18
N ALA A 27 6.81 -8.32 17.97
CA ALA A 27 6.39 -9.61 18.48
C ALA A 27 5.98 -10.54 17.31
N PRO A 28 6.53 -11.76 17.23
CA PRO A 28 6.16 -12.69 16.18
C PRO A 28 4.72 -13.18 16.35
N ALA A 29 4.13 -13.65 15.26
CA ALA A 29 2.83 -14.30 15.31
C ALA A 29 2.88 -15.54 16.23
N VAL A 30 1.82 -15.75 17.01
CA VAL A 30 1.69 -16.96 17.84
C VAL A 30 1.66 -18.22 16.97
N PRO A 31 2.07 -19.40 17.46
CA PRO A 31 2.18 -20.61 16.63
C PRO A 31 0.89 -21.04 15.91
N SER A 32 -0.28 -20.71 16.47
CA SER A 32 -1.59 -21.01 15.91
C SER A 32 -2.13 -19.92 14.97
N ALA A 33 -1.39 -18.85 14.73
CA ALA A 33 -1.84 -17.75 13.90
C ALA A 33 -1.94 -18.15 12.42
N HIS A 34 -2.89 -17.55 11.71
CA HIS A 34 -3.02 -17.72 10.27
C HIS A 34 -1.84 -17.07 9.52
N ARG A 35 -1.44 -17.69 8.42
CA ARG A 35 -0.56 -17.05 7.43
C ARG A 35 -1.41 -16.17 6.52
N ILE A 36 -1.11 -14.88 6.51
CA ILE A 36 -1.77 -13.90 5.64
C ILE A 36 -0.82 -13.55 4.51
N SER A 37 -1.34 -13.53 3.28
CA SER A 37 -0.64 -13.03 2.10
C SER A 37 -1.32 -11.74 1.64
N ALA A 38 -0.53 -10.78 1.17
CA ALA A 38 -1.03 -9.52 0.64
C ALA A 38 -0.51 -9.30 -0.78
N VAL A 39 -1.37 -8.79 -1.66
CA VAL A 39 -1.05 -8.44 -3.04
C VAL A 39 -1.66 -7.08 -3.33
N GLY A 40 -0.86 -6.16 -3.88
CA GLY A 40 -1.36 -4.88 -4.37
C GLY A 40 -2.25 -5.09 -5.60
N HIS A 41 -3.36 -4.36 -5.68
CA HIS A 41 -4.30 -4.49 -6.79
C HIS A 41 -4.86 -3.12 -7.19
N ALA A 42 -5.00 -2.90 -8.49
CA ALA A 42 -5.79 -1.80 -9.02
C ALA A 42 -6.90 -2.34 -9.91
N HIS A 43 -8.14 -2.10 -9.49
CA HIS A 43 -9.31 -2.29 -10.33
C HIS A 43 -9.57 -1.01 -11.12
N ILE A 44 -9.57 -1.10 -12.46
CA ILE A 44 -9.85 0.03 -13.34
C ILE A 44 -10.97 -0.39 -14.29
N ASP A 45 -12.11 0.29 -14.20
CA ASP A 45 -13.21 0.09 -15.14
C ASP A 45 -12.86 0.68 -16.52
N SER A 46 -13.11 -0.10 -17.57
CA SER A 46 -12.77 0.31 -18.93
C SER A 46 -13.60 1.49 -19.43
N ALA A 47 -14.89 1.58 -19.09
CA ALA A 47 -15.75 2.70 -19.44
C ALA A 47 -16.89 2.84 -18.43
N TRP A 48 -16.63 3.55 -17.33
CA TRP A 48 -17.64 3.87 -16.31
C TRP A 48 -18.13 5.32 -16.48
N LEU A 49 -17.75 6.21 -15.57
CA LEU A 49 -18.11 7.64 -15.64
C LEU A 49 -17.13 8.46 -16.49
N TRP A 50 -16.35 7.81 -17.36
CA TRP A 50 -15.36 8.43 -18.22
C TRP A 50 -15.21 7.71 -19.57
N PRO A 51 -14.80 8.42 -20.63
CA PRO A 51 -14.54 7.81 -21.93
C PRO A 51 -13.30 6.91 -21.90
N LEU A 52 -13.21 5.95 -22.84
CA LEU A 52 -12.08 5.02 -22.96
C LEU A 52 -10.70 5.69 -22.99
N ARG A 53 -10.57 6.88 -23.62
CA ARG A 53 -9.31 7.64 -23.61
C ARG A 53 -8.81 7.99 -22.21
N GLU A 54 -9.72 8.14 -21.26
CA GLU A 54 -9.37 8.39 -19.87
C GLU A 54 -8.90 7.12 -19.16
N THR A 55 -9.45 5.96 -19.52
CA THR A 55 -8.95 4.66 -19.05
C THR A 55 -7.49 4.47 -19.43
N VAL A 56 -7.09 4.79 -20.67
CA VAL A 56 -5.68 4.73 -21.09
C VAL A 56 -4.79 5.57 -20.16
N ARG A 57 -5.21 6.80 -19.82
CA ARG A 57 -4.45 7.66 -18.89
C ARG A 57 -4.41 7.10 -17.47
N LYS A 58 -5.51 6.51 -16.98
CA LYS A 58 -5.58 5.89 -15.64
C LYS A 58 -4.68 4.66 -15.56
N VAL A 59 -4.72 3.80 -16.57
CA VAL A 59 -3.85 2.61 -16.67
C VAL A 59 -2.40 3.03 -16.72
N ALA A 60 -2.03 3.96 -17.61
CA ALA A 60 -0.64 4.42 -17.74
C ALA A 60 -0.07 4.99 -16.42
N ARG A 61 -0.83 5.85 -15.72
CA ARG A 61 -0.41 6.41 -14.44
C ARG A 61 -0.26 5.33 -13.35
N THR A 62 -1.18 4.36 -13.33
CA THR A 62 -1.14 3.27 -12.35
C THR A 62 0.07 2.37 -12.59
N ALA A 63 0.28 1.95 -13.84
CA ALA A 63 1.42 1.12 -14.22
C ALA A 63 2.75 1.82 -13.90
N ALA A 64 2.91 3.09 -14.28
CA ALA A 64 4.13 3.85 -14.00
C ALA A 64 4.44 3.93 -12.49
N ASN A 65 3.43 4.22 -11.66
CA ASN A 65 3.60 4.27 -10.21
C ASN A 65 3.95 2.89 -9.62
N MET A 66 3.30 1.83 -10.09
CA MET A 66 3.55 0.48 -9.59
C MET A 66 4.93 -0.02 -10.00
N THR A 67 5.40 0.26 -11.22
CA THR A 67 6.76 -0.09 -11.65
C THR A 67 7.80 0.59 -10.75
N ALA A 68 7.65 1.89 -10.47
CA ALA A 68 8.56 2.61 -9.58
C ALA A 68 8.54 2.03 -8.14
N LEU A 69 7.35 1.67 -7.62
CA LEU A 69 7.24 1.03 -6.31
C LEU A 69 7.88 -0.35 -6.27
N ILE A 70 7.76 -1.15 -7.33
CA ILE A 70 8.38 -2.47 -7.43
C ILE A 70 9.90 -2.36 -7.49
N GLU A 71 10.43 -1.35 -8.18
CA GLU A 71 11.86 -1.05 -8.19
C GLU A 71 12.39 -0.72 -6.79
N ASP A 72 11.66 0.12 -6.03
CA ASP A 72 12.04 0.52 -4.68
C ASP A 72 11.76 -0.54 -3.60
N ARG A 73 10.80 -1.44 -3.83
CA ARG A 73 10.32 -2.47 -2.88
C ARG A 73 10.22 -3.85 -3.55
N PRO A 74 11.32 -4.60 -3.63
CA PRO A 74 11.38 -5.88 -4.35
C PRO A 74 10.41 -6.95 -3.86
N GLU A 75 9.98 -6.88 -2.60
CA GLU A 75 8.97 -7.77 -2.00
C GLU A 75 7.53 -7.43 -2.39
N PHE A 76 7.30 -6.28 -3.03
CA PHE A 76 5.97 -5.83 -3.40
C PHE A 76 5.44 -6.60 -4.61
N VAL A 77 4.30 -7.27 -4.42
CA VAL A 77 3.60 -8.01 -5.48
C VAL A 77 2.39 -7.22 -5.93
N PHE A 78 2.25 -7.01 -7.23
CA PHE A 78 1.11 -6.30 -7.83
C PHE A 78 0.37 -7.18 -8.84
N ALA A 79 -0.96 -7.11 -8.84
CA ALA A 79 -1.82 -7.82 -9.77
C ALA A 79 -2.85 -6.87 -10.41
N MET A 80 -3.08 -7.04 -11.71
CA MET A 80 -4.07 -6.28 -12.47
C MET A 80 -4.93 -7.25 -13.29
N SER A 81 -6.24 -7.20 -13.12
CA SER A 81 -7.16 -8.26 -13.55
C SER A 81 -7.48 -8.26 -15.04
N GLN A 82 -7.34 -7.10 -15.72
CA GLN A 82 -7.85 -6.90 -17.07
C GLN A 82 -6.74 -6.99 -18.11
N ALA A 83 -6.59 -8.15 -18.77
CA ALA A 83 -5.61 -8.36 -19.83
C ALA A 83 -5.74 -7.35 -20.99
N GLN A 84 -6.96 -6.90 -21.29
CA GLN A 84 -7.23 -5.88 -22.33
C GLN A 84 -6.49 -4.55 -22.08
N GLN A 85 -6.16 -4.23 -20.83
CA GLN A 85 -5.48 -2.99 -20.47
C GLN A 85 -3.97 -3.04 -20.73
N TRP A 86 -3.45 -4.19 -21.17
CA TRP A 86 -2.03 -4.42 -21.50
C TRP A 86 -1.74 -4.42 -23.01
N ALA A 87 -2.80 -4.37 -23.82
CA ALA A 87 -2.73 -4.33 -25.29
C ALA A 87 -2.67 -2.88 -25.79
#